data_AF-A0A350ETL4-F1
#
_entry.id   AF-A0A350ETL4-F1
#
_cell.length_a   1.000
_cell.length_b   1.000
_cell.length_c   1.000
_cell.angle_alpha   90.00
_cell.angle_beta   90.00
_cell.angle_gamma   90.00
#
_symmetry.space_group_name_H-M   'P 1'
#
loop_
_entity.id
_entity.type
_entity.pdbx_description
1 polymer ?
#
loop_
_entity_poly.entity_id
_entity_poly.type
_entity_poly.pdbx_seq_one_letter_code
_entity_poly.pdbx_strand_id
1 'polypeptide(L)'
;MRSNAETFSVKLTHAPKGAALRSIPYISPEIAAVIKDREEQAFERGRRQAEEALTGQIVSQRNEMMQLQNGVLKALQASIPNVVRETEQTLIELALTTAERLVSGLPVNAEAVEASIREVLGQIEETTDVQVLLHADDVALLRREGSEFAADTPSQRLRLVASADVSRGGCVVRTHFGDIDGRRETKLAQVRKAVLE
;
A
#
# COMPACT_ATOMS: atom_id res chain seq x y z
N MET A 1 2.96 -51.52 -65.96
CA MET A 1 4.29 -51.79 -66.54
C MET A 1 4.89 -52.99 -65.82
N ARG A 2 5.47 -53.93 -66.57
CA ARG A 2 5.79 -55.31 -66.16
C ARG A 2 6.78 -55.35 -64.99
N SER A 3 6.42 -56.01 -63.88
CA SER A 3 7.35 -56.33 -62.79
C SER A 3 8.22 -57.50 -63.24
N ASN A 4 9.51 -57.20 -63.43
CA ASN A 4 10.54 -58.17 -63.81
C ASN A 4 10.93 -58.93 -62.54
N ALA A 5 10.32 -60.10 -62.30
CA ALA A 5 10.74 -60.99 -61.23
C ALA A 5 12.04 -61.68 -61.67
N GLU A 6 13.18 -61.03 -61.47
CA GLU A 6 14.48 -61.66 -61.62
C GLU A 6 14.56 -62.84 -60.66
N THR A 7 14.48 -64.05 -61.22
CA THR A 7 14.55 -65.28 -60.44
C THR A 7 16.01 -65.51 -60.08
N PHE A 8 16.41 -65.06 -58.89
CA PHE A 8 17.75 -65.28 -58.36
C PHE A 8 17.89 -66.75 -57.96
N SER A 9 18.58 -67.55 -58.77
CA SER A 9 18.81 -68.97 -58.49
C SER A 9 20.16 -69.17 -57.81
N VAL A 10 20.15 -69.56 -56.54
CA VAL A 10 21.35 -69.94 -55.79
C VAL A 10 21.54 -71.44 -55.94
N LYS A 11 22.59 -71.87 -56.66
CA LYS A 11 22.96 -73.29 -56.76
C LYS A 11 23.72 -73.71 -55.50
N LEU A 12 23.12 -74.55 -54.68
CA LEU A 12 23.77 -75.17 -53.53
C LEU A 12 24.49 -76.44 -53.97
N THR A 13 25.75 -76.60 -53.55
CA THR A 13 26.56 -77.79 -53.88
C THR A 13 26.13 -79.04 -53.10
N HIS A 14 25.36 -78.88 -52.01
CA HIS A 14 24.78 -79.97 -51.23
C HIS A 14 23.36 -79.60 -50.78
N ALA A 15 22.46 -80.60 -50.73
CA ALA A 15 21.11 -80.40 -50.21
C ALA A 15 21.18 -80.09 -48.69
N PRO A 16 20.61 -78.96 -48.23
CA PRO A 16 20.67 -78.62 -46.82
C PRO A 16 19.85 -79.63 -46.00
N LYS A 17 20.53 -80.49 -45.22
CA LYS A 17 19.87 -81.46 -44.35
C LYS A 17 19.28 -80.73 -43.13
N GLY A 18 17.95 -80.75 -43.00
CA GLY A 18 17.22 -80.26 -41.82
C GLY A 18 16.73 -78.81 -41.89
N ALA A 19 16.97 -78.07 -42.98
CA ALA A 19 16.46 -76.71 -43.12
C ALA A 19 15.09 -76.71 -43.81
N ALA A 20 14.00 -76.55 -43.03
CA ALA A 20 12.71 -76.20 -43.60
C ALA A 20 12.81 -74.75 -44.12
N LEU A 21 12.75 -74.57 -45.44
CA LEU A 21 12.60 -73.25 -46.04
C LEU A 21 11.27 -72.66 -45.53
N ARG A 22 11.32 -71.77 -44.54
CA ARG A 22 10.16 -70.97 -44.15
C ARG A 22 9.82 -70.10 -45.36
N SER A 23 8.65 -70.34 -45.96
CA SER A 23 8.15 -69.48 -47.03
C SER A 23 8.04 -68.06 -46.50
N ILE A 24 8.83 -67.15 -47.07
CA ILE A 24 8.64 -65.73 -46.83
C ILE A 24 7.30 -65.37 -47.50
N PRO A 25 6.33 -64.81 -46.77
CA PRO A 25 5.06 -64.45 -47.37
C PRO A 25 5.30 -63.41 -48.47
N TYR A 26 4.92 -63.76 -49.71
CA TYR A 26 4.92 -62.82 -50.82
C TYR A 26 3.77 -61.83 -50.63
N ILE A 27 4.10 -60.59 -50.32
CA ILE A 27 3.12 -59.50 -50.25
C ILE A 27 2.87 -59.04 -51.67
N SER A 28 1.62 -59.16 -52.14
CA SER A 28 1.26 -58.67 -53.47
C SER A 28 1.41 -57.14 -53.55
N PRO A 29 1.70 -56.57 -54.73
CA PRO A 29 1.82 -55.12 -54.89
C PRO A 29 0.58 -54.35 -54.44
N GLU A 30 -0.60 -54.95 -54.57
CA GLU A 30 -1.87 -54.40 -54.12
C GLU A 30 -1.95 -54.30 -52.58
N ILE A 31 -1.53 -55.35 -51.86
CA ILE A 31 -1.49 -55.34 -50.40
C ILE A 31 -0.45 -54.34 -49.89
N ALA A 32 0.72 -54.25 -50.54
CA ALA A 32 1.75 -53.27 -50.19
C ALA A 32 1.26 -51.82 -50.40
N ALA A 33 0.48 -51.55 -51.45
CA ALA A 33 -0.12 -50.24 -51.69
C ALA A 33 -1.15 -49.87 -50.61
N VAL A 34 -1.99 -50.82 -50.19
CA VAL A 34 -2.96 -50.61 -49.11
C VAL A 34 -2.28 -50.35 -47.75
N ILE A 35 -1.20 -51.06 -47.44
CA ILE A 35 -0.43 -50.83 -46.21
C ILE A 35 0.17 -49.42 -46.24
N LYS A 36 0.79 -49.02 -47.35
CA LYS A 36 1.40 -47.69 -47.51
C LYS A 36 0.36 -46.57 -47.38
N ASP A 37 -0.78 -46.68 -48.05
CA ASP A 37 -1.88 -45.69 -47.93
C ASP A 37 -2.39 -45.60 -46.48
N ARG A 38 -2.53 -46.74 -45.79
CA ARG A 38 -2.94 -46.76 -44.38
C ARG A 38 -1.92 -46.11 -43.45
N GLU A 39 -0.63 -46.30 -43.70
CA GLU A 39 0.47 -45.67 -42.97
C GLU A 39 0.52 -44.17 -43.21
N GLU A 40 0.39 -43.72 -44.46
CA GLU A 40 0.32 -42.30 -44.84
C GLU A 40 -0.87 -41.61 -44.15
N GLN A 41 -2.07 -42.21 -44.21
CA GLN A 41 -3.24 -41.68 -43.52
C GLN A 41 -3.08 -41.68 -42.00
N ALA A 42 -2.41 -42.69 -41.41
CA ALA A 42 -2.15 -42.72 -39.97
C ALA A 42 -1.15 -41.63 -39.57
N PHE A 43 -0.11 -41.41 -40.37
CA PHE A 43 0.87 -40.33 -40.17
C PHE A 43 0.19 -38.96 -40.27
N GLU A 44 -0.65 -38.74 -41.27
CA GLU A 44 -1.39 -37.47 -41.43
C GLU A 44 -2.35 -37.21 -40.26
N ARG A 45 -3.07 -38.24 -39.79
CA ARG A 45 -3.92 -38.13 -38.60
C ARG A 45 -3.09 -37.79 -37.36
N GLY A 46 -1.97 -38.47 -37.15
CA GLY A 46 -1.06 -38.20 -36.03
C GLY A 46 -0.49 -36.79 -36.08
N ARG A 47 -0.08 -36.33 -37.26
CA ARG A 47 0.41 -34.95 -37.48
C ARG A 47 -0.66 -33.93 -37.13
N ARG A 48 -1.90 -34.11 -37.63
CA ARG A 48 -3.02 -33.22 -37.32
C ARG A 48 -3.35 -33.19 -35.83
N GLN A 49 -3.43 -34.35 -35.18
CA GLN A 49 -3.69 -34.43 -33.74
C GLN A 49 -2.60 -33.74 -32.92
N ALA A 50 -1.32 -33.91 -33.31
CA ALA A 50 -0.20 -33.23 -32.66
C ALA A 50 -0.26 -31.71 -32.86
N GLU A 51 -0.59 -31.23 -34.07
CA GLU A 51 -0.76 -29.81 -34.37
C GLU A 51 -1.92 -29.19 -33.58
N GLU A 52 -3.07 -29.87 -33.51
CA GLU A 52 -4.24 -29.44 -32.75
C GLU A 52 -3.92 -29.40 -31.24
N ALA A 53 -3.28 -30.43 -30.69
CA ALA A 53 -2.88 -30.47 -29.29
C ALA A 53 -1.85 -29.39 -28.92
N LEU A 54 -0.82 -29.20 -29.75
CA LEU A 54 0.20 -28.17 -29.55
C LEU A 54 -0.40 -26.77 -29.61
N THR A 55 -1.28 -26.53 -30.58
CA THR A 55 -1.98 -25.24 -30.70
C THR A 55 -2.83 -24.96 -29.47
N GLY A 56 -3.56 -25.97 -28.98
CA GLY A 56 -4.33 -25.87 -27.74
C GLY A 56 -3.47 -25.53 -26.52
N GLN A 57 -2.33 -26.19 -26.37
CA GLN A 57 -1.37 -25.92 -25.29
C GLN A 57 -0.81 -24.49 -25.36
N ILE A 58 -0.39 -24.04 -26.54
CA ILE A 58 0.14 -22.68 -26.74
C ILE A 58 -0.92 -21.64 -26.39
N VAL A 59 -2.18 -21.84 -26.79
CA VAL A 59 -3.28 -20.92 -26.47
C VAL A 59 -3.55 -20.89 -24.96
N SER A 60 -3.58 -22.05 -24.29
CA SER A 60 -3.76 -22.11 -22.83
C SER A 60 -2.66 -21.36 -22.10
N GLN A 61 -1.40 -21.65 -22.42
CA GLN A 61 -0.24 -21.00 -21.81
C GLN A 61 -0.24 -19.49 -22.05
N ARG A 62 -0.61 -19.04 -23.25
CA ARG A 62 -0.75 -17.60 -23.55
C ARG A 62 -1.84 -16.95 -22.69
N ASN A 63 -2.99 -17.60 -22.56
CA ASN A 63 -4.10 -17.08 -21.75
C ASN A 63 -3.73 -17.01 -20.26
N GLU A 64 -3.10 -18.05 -19.72
CA GLU A 64 -2.60 -18.07 -18.34
C GLU A 64 -1.59 -16.94 -18.10
N MET A 65 -0.63 -16.77 -19.03
CA MET A 65 0.36 -15.70 -18.96
C MET A 65 -0.29 -14.31 -19.02
N MET A 66 -1.27 -14.10 -19.91
CA MET A 66 -2.02 -12.85 -20.00
C MET A 66 -2.83 -12.58 -18.72
N GLN A 67 -3.41 -13.61 -18.11
CA GLN A 67 -4.13 -13.47 -16.84
C GLN A 67 -3.19 -13.06 -15.71
N LEU A 68 -2.01 -13.69 -15.61
CA LEU A 68 -0.99 -13.32 -14.63
C LEU A 68 -0.52 -11.87 -14.82
N GLN A 69 -0.18 -11.49 -16.07
CA GLN A 69 0.25 -10.13 -16.39
C GLN A 69 -0.82 -9.08 -16.04
N ASN A 70 -2.07 -9.34 -16.44
CA ASN A 70 -3.20 -8.46 -16.10
C ASN A 70 -3.45 -8.41 -14.59
N GLY A 71 -3.27 -9.53 -13.88
CA GLY A 71 -3.37 -9.60 -12.43
C GLY A 71 -2.33 -8.71 -11.75
N VAL A 72 -1.07 -8.79 -12.17
CA VAL A 72 0.03 -7.96 -11.65
C VAL A 72 -0.23 -6.48 -11.93
N LEU A 73 -0.63 -6.12 -13.16
CA LEU A 73 -0.94 -4.72 -13.51
C LEU A 73 -2.10 -4.17 -12.68
N LYS A 74 -3.17 -4.95 -12.49
CA LYS A 74 -4.30 -4.55 -11.63
C LYS A 74 -3.89 -4.37 -10.18
N ALA A 75 -3.09 -5.29 -9.64
CA ALA A 75 -2.59 -5.18 -8.27
C ALA A 75 -1.71 -3.93 -8.09
N LEU A 76 -0.85 -3.63 -9.06
CA LEU A 76 -0.03 -2.42 -9.05
C LEU A 76 -0.90 -1.15 -9.11
N GLN A 77 -1.87 -1.09 -10.03
CA GLN A 77 -2.82 0.02 -10.13
C GLN A 77 -3.61 0.22 -8.83
N ALA A 78 -4.01 -0.86 -8.17
CA ALA A 78 -4.71 -0.79 -6.89
C ALA A 78 -3.79 -0.38 -5.73
N SER A 79 -2.47 -0.64 -5.82
CA SER A 79 -1.51 -0.26 -4.79
C SER A 79 -1.16 1.23 -4.80
N ILE A 80 -1.13 1.86 -5.96
CA ILE A 80 -0.80 3.29 -6.10
C ILE A 80 -1.63 4.20 -5.17
N PRO A 81 -2.97 4.15 -5.16
CA PRO A 81 -3.76 5.02 -4.29
C PRO A 81 -3.54 4.75 -2.79
N ASN A 82 -3.20 3.52 -2.41
CA ASN A 82 -2.87 3.20 -1.02
C ASN A 82 -1.55 3.85 -0.60
N VAL A 83 -0.52 3.74 -1.44
CA VAL A 83 0.78 4.38 -1.20
C VAL A 83 0.64 5.90 -1.14
N VAL A 84 -0.17 6.50 -2.01
CA VAL A 84 -0.44 7.95 -1.98
C VAL A 84 -1.09 8.33 -0.65
N ARG A 85 -2.15 7.63 -0.23
CA ARG A 85 -2.85 7.92 1.04
C ARG A 85 -1.95 7.77 2.26
N GLU A 86 -1.13 6.72 2.31
CA GLU A 86 -0.17 6.50 3.39
C GLU A 86 0.90 7.60 3.43
N THR A 87 1.37 8.02 2.25
CA THR A 87 2.33 9.13 2.13
C THR A 87 1.71 10.45 2.57
N GLU A 88 0.47 10.74 2.19
CA GLU A 88 -0.27 11.93 2.62
C GLU A 88 -0.40 12.00 4.15
N GLN A 89 -0.82 10.89 4.78
CA GLN A 89 -0.91 10.81 6.25
C GLN A 89 0.45 11.05 6.91
N THR A 90 1.51 10.41 6.40
CA THR A 90 2.87 10.57 6.91
C THR A 90 3.36 12.02 6.78
N LEU A 91 3.06 12.70 5.68
CA LEU A 91 3.43 14.10 5.46
C LEU A 91 2.70 15.04 6.42
N ILE A 92 1.41 14.80 6.67
CA ILE A 92 0.63 15.57 7.65
C ILE A 92 1.22 15.41 9.05
N GLU A 93 1.52 14.18 9.47
CA GLU A 93 2.14 13.92 10.77
C GLU A 93 3.51 14.58 10.90
N LEU A 94 4.33 14.53 9.85
CA LEU A 94 5.63 15.20 9.81
C LEU A 94 5.48 16.72 9.94
N ALA A 95 4.53 17.32 9.22
CA ALA A 95 4.27 18.76 9.27
C ALA A 95 3.81 19.18 10.68
N LEU A 96 2.85 18.46 11.27
CA LEU A 96 2.35 18.72 12.62
C LEU A 96 3.46 18.58 13.68
N THR A 97 4.27 17.53 13.59
CA THR A 97 5.40 17.30 14.50
C THR A 97 6.46 18.39 14.37
N THR A 98 6.71 18.86 13.14
CA THR A 98 7.64 19.96 12.89
C THR A 98 7.12 21.27 13.48
N ALA A 99 5.84 21.58 13.26
CA ALA A 99 5.19 22.76 13.84
C ALA A 99 5.23 22.73 15.38
N GLU A 100 4.93 21.58 15.99
CA GLU A 100 5.03 21.38 17.44
C GLU A 100 6.43 21.67 17.98
N ARG A 101 7.47 21.15 17.32
CA ARG A 101 8.87 21.40 17.70
C ARG A 101 9.27 22.86 17.56
N LEU A 102 8.88 23.52 16.46
CA LEU A 102 9.15 24.93 16.24
C LEU A 102 8.47 25.80 17.30
N VAL A 103 7.18 25.56 17.54
CA VAL A 103 6.38 26.28 18.53
C VAL A 103 6.99 26.08 19.92
N SER A 104 7.31 24.86 20.33
CA SER A 104 7.94 24.56 21.63
C SER A 104 9.31 25.22 21.83
N GLY A 105 10.05 25.49 20.74
CA GLY A 105 11.32 26.20 20.78
C GLY A 105 11.21 27.73 20.83
N LEU A 106 10.03 28.31 20.63
CA LEU A 106 9.85 29.76 20.68
C LEU A 106 9.96 30.28 22.12
N PRO A 107 10.66 31.41 22.33
CA PRO A 107 10.74 32.02 23.64
C PRO A 107 9.35 32.50 24.08
N VAL A 108 8.98 32.18 25.31
CA VAL A 108 7.75 32.71 25.94
C VAL A 108 8.08 34.08 26.54
N ASN A 109 7.52 35.13 25.93
CA ASN A 109 7.57 36.51 26.39
C ASN A 109 6.21 36.95 26.98
N ALA A 110 6.15 38.12 27.63
CA ALA A 110 4.92 38.60 28.26
C ALA A 110 3.78 38.75 27.25
N GLU A 111 4.05 39.35 26.09
CA GLU A 111 3.07 39.54 25.01
C GLU A 111 2.39 38.23 24.57
N ALA A 112 3.15 37.14 24.43
CA ALA A 112 2.61 35.83 24.06
C ALA A 112 1.70 35.25 25.15
N VAL A 113 2.07 35.41 26.42
CA VAL A 113 1.25 34.97 27.56
C VAL A 113 -0.04 35.79 27.62
N GLU A 114 0.05 37.12 27.51
CA GLU A 114 -1.11 38.02 27.47
C GLU A 114 -2.06 37.72 26.31
N ALA A 115 -1.51 37.46 25.13
CA ALA A 115 -2.30 37.05 23.97
C ALA A 115 -3.06 35.75 24.25
N SER A 116 -2.42 34.75 24.87
CA SER A 116 -3.08 33.51 25.24
C SER A 116 -4.18 33.72 26.28
N ILE A 117 -3.96 34.58 27.27
CA ILE A 117 -4.98 34.94 28.27
C ILE A 117 -6.18 35.60 27.58
N ARG A 118 -5.94 36.61 26.75
CA ARG A 118 -6.98 37.37 26.04
C ARG A 118 -7.81 36.48 25.11
N GLU A 119 -7.16 35.55 24.42
CA GLU A 119 -7.83 34.57 23.56
C GLU A 119 -8.82 33.70 24.34
N VAL A 120 -8.42 33.17 25.51
CA VAL A 120 -9.31 32.34 26.34
C VAL A 120 -10.42 33.18 26.97
N LEU A 121 -10.10 34.38 27.47
CA LEU A 121 -11.10 35.28 28.04
C LEU A 121 -12.14 35.73 27.01
N GLY A 122 -11.76 35.86 25.74
CA GLY A 122 -12.69 36.18 24.65
C GLY A 122 -13.75 35.10 24.40
N GLN A 123 -13.58 33.89 24.92
CA GLN A 123 -14.57 32.81 24.85
C GLN A 123 -15.60 32.86 25.99
N ILE A 124 -15.42 33.75 26.96
CA ILE A 124 -16.30 33.89 28.12
C ILE A 124 -17.28 35.04 27.83
N GLU A 125 -18.57 34.71 27.73
CA GLU A 125 -19.63 35.69 27.46
C GLU A 125 -20.00 36.53 28.70
N GLU A 126 -19.69 36.06 29.91
CA GLU A 126 -20.11 36.68 31.17
C GLU A 126 -18.99 37.42 31.93
N THR A 127 -19.37 38.52 32.60
CA THR A 127 -18.47 39.31 33.46
C THR A 127 -18.34 38.73 34.87
N THR A 128 -17.85 37.50 34.98
CA THR A 128 -17.73 36.74 36.24
C THR A 128 -16.31 36.82 36.82
N ASP A 129 -16.16 36.57 38.13
CA ASP A 129 -14.85 36.41 38.74
C ASP A 129 -14.13 35.18 38.15
N VAL A 130 -12.95 35.40 37.60
CA VAL A 130 -12.13 34.40 36.91
C VAL A 130 -10.76 34.25 37.54
N GLN A 131 -10.29 33.01 37.61
CA GLN A 131 -8.94 32.67 38.01
C GLN A 131 -8.16 32.18 36.80
N VAL A 132 -7.03 32.79 36.49
CA VAL A 132 -6.17 32.39 35.39
C VAL A 132 -4.98 31.65 35.98
N LEU A 133 -4.93 30.34 35.74
CA LEU A 133 -3.83 29.47 36.13
C LEU A 133 -2.72 29.55 35.07
N LEU A 134 -1.51 29.84 35.51
CA LEU A 134 -0.32 30.03 34.66
C LEU A 134 0.89 29.32 35.29
N HIS A 135 1.94 29.10 34.50
CA HIS A 135 3.23 28.69 35.04
C HIS A 135 3.80 29.78 35.97
N ALA A 136 4.52 29.39 37.03
CA ALA A 136 5.08 30.34 38.01
C ALA A 136 5.98 31.41 37.36
N ASP A 137 6.84 31.01 36.42
CA ASP A 137 7.72 31.93 35.69
C ASP A 137 6.95 32.93 34.84
N ASP A 138 5.78 32.55 34.31
CA ASP A 138 4.99 33.44 33.47
C ASP A 138 4.21 34.45 34.32
N VAL A 139 3.76 34.06 35.52
CA VAL A 139 3.23 35.01 36.51
C VAL A 139 4.31 36.03 36.90
N ALA A 140 5.53 35.58 37.15
CA ALA A 140 6.65 36.45 37.48
C ALA A 140 7.00 37.38 36.30
N LEU A 141 6.98 36.86 35.08
CA LEU A 141 7.21 37.61 33.85
C LEU A 141 6.17 38.73 33.66
N LEU A 142 4.88 38.41 33.76
CA LEU A 142 3.79 39.39 33.62
C LEU A 142 3.87 40.50 34.68
N ARG A 143 4.21 40.17 35.93
CA ARG A 143 4.42 41.17 36.99
C ARG A 143 5.61 42.07 36.72
N ARG A 144 6.72 41.50 36.23
CA ARG A 144 7.95 42.26 35.93
C ARG A 144 7.75 43.25 34.79
N GLU A 145 7.04 42.85 33.74
CA GLU A 145 6.78 43.69 32.56
C GLU A 145 5.58 44.65 32.76
N GLY A 146 4.92 44.62 33.93
CA GLY A 146 3.83 45.55 34.25
C GLY A 146 2.52 45.28 33.50
N SER A 147 2.22 43.99 33.24
CA SER A 147 1.01 43.57 32.53
C SER A 147 -0.28 44.04 33.21
N GLU A 148 -1.27 44.44 32.40
CA GLU A 148 -2.61 44.80 32.86
C GLU A 148 -3.30 43.69 33.68
N PHE A 149 -2.99 42.43 33.36
CA PHE A 149 -3.56 41.26 34.04
C PHE A 149 -2.91 40.99 35.39
N ALA A 150 -1.71 41.53 35.65
CA ALA A 150 -0.96 41.33 36.88
C ALA A 150 -1.18 42.46 37.90
N ALA A 151 -1.94 43.51 37.54
CA ALA A 151 -2.32 44.55 38.47
C ALA A 151 -3.16 43.96 39.61
N ASP A 152 -2.85 44.34 40.85
CA ASP A 152 -3.55 43.85 42.04
C ASP A 152 -4.53 44.95 42.50
N THR A 153 -5.55 45.19 41.67
CA THR A 153 -6.57 46.21 41.94
C THR A 153 -7.81 45.55 42.55
N PRO A 154 -8.40 46.08 43.64
CA PRO A 154 -9.60 45.50 44.27
C PRO A 154 -10.81 45.36 43.33
N SER A 155 -10.85 46.15 42.27
CA SER A 155 -11.90 46.17 41.24
C SER A 155 -11.72 45.10 40.16
N GLN A 156 -10.60 44.37 40.17
CA GLN A 156 -10.22 43.43 39.12
C GLN A 156 -10.83 42.06 39.40
N ARG A 157 -11.79 41.67 38.57
CA ARG A 157 -12.47 40.36 38.62
C ARG A 157 -11.60 39.20 38.12
N LEU A 158 -10.30 39.44 37.89
CA LEU A 158 -9.35 38.50 37.34
C LEU A 158 -8.19 38.32 38.31
N ARG A 159 -7.90 37.07 38.69
CA ARG A 159 -6.77 36.74 39.56
C ARG A 159 -5.82 35.76 38.89
N LEU A 160 -4.53 36.09 38.86
CA LEU A 160 -3.47 35.21 38.37
C LEU A 160 -3.02 34.25 39.48
N VAL A 161 -3.00 32.95 39.18
CA VAL A 161 -2.60 31.89 40.10
C VAL A 161 -1.49 31.06 39.46
N ALA A 162 -0.39 30.83 40.18
CA ALA A 162 0.66 29.94 39.71
C ALA A 162 0.22 28.47 39.88
N SER A 163 0.44 27.66 38.85
CA SER A 163 0.14 26.22 38.84
C SER A 163 1.27 25.46 38.14
N ALA A 164 1.62 24.28 38.68
CA ALA A 164 2.60 23.37 38.07
C ALA A 164 2.00 22.54 36.92
N ASP A 165 0.66 22.46 36.83
CA ASP A 165 -0.04 21.70 35.79
C ASP A 165 -0.12 22.46 34.45
N VAL A 166 0.37 23.71 34.41
CA VAL A 166 0.35 24.60 33.25
C VAL A 166 1.79 24.81 32.77
N SER A 167 2.04 24.42 31.52
CA SER A 167 3.31 24.65 30.85
C SER A 167 3.49 26.12 30.49
N ARG A 168 4.74 26.53 30.25
CA ARG A 168 5.05 27.92 29.90
C ARG A 168 4.36 28.36 28.61
N GLY A 169 3.81 29.57 28.62
CA GLY A 169 3.08 30.17 27.50
C GLY A 169 1.66 29.64 27.31
N GLY A 170 1.19 28.76 28.19
CA GLY A 170 -0.20 28.31 28.27
C GLY A 170 -0.95 28.96 29.43
N CYS A 171 -2.28 28.87 29.40
CA CYS A 171 -3.13 29.29 30.51
C CYS A 171 -4.35 28.38 30.64
N VAL A 172 -4.89 28.28 31.86
CA VAL A 172 -6.21 27.66 32.10
C VAL A 172 -7.05 28.68 32.85
N VAL A 173 -8.23 29.01 32.32
CA VAL A 173 -9.13 29.96 32.96
C VAL A 173 -10.24 29.21 33.69
N ARG A 174 -10.25 29.32 35.01
CA ARG A 174 -11.26 28.75 35.89
C ARG A 174 -12.34 29.77 36.16
N THR A 175 -13.58 29.39 35.84
CA THR A 175 -14.79 30.16 36.08
C THR A 175 -15.74 29.37 36.99
N HIS A 176 -16.84 29.98 37.41
CA HIS A 176 -17.87 29.28 38.19
C HIS A 176 -18.61 28.19 37.39
N PHE A 177 -18.56 28.27 36.06
CA PHE A 177 -19.28 27.35 35.16
C PHE A 177 -18.37 26.26 34.58
N GLY A 178 -17.05 26.34 34.80
CA GLY A 178 -16.09 25.38 34.31
C GLY A 178 -14.72 25.99 34.02
N ASP A 179 -13.80 25.11 33.63
CA ASP A 179 -12.44 25.45 33.22
C ASP A 179 -12.36 25.50 31.69
N ILE A 180 -11.78 26.58 31.16
CA ILE A 180 -11.46 26.73 29.74
C ILE A 180 -9.96 26.58 29.57
N ASP A 181 -9.57 25.63 28.73
CA ASP A 181 -8.17 25.22 28.56
C ASP A 181 -7.53 25.94 27.36
N GLY A 182 -6.63 26.88 27.67
CA GLY A 182 -5.80 27.60 26.70
C GLY A 182 -4.36 27.10 26.63
N ARG A 183 -4.08 25.91 27.15
CA ARG A 183 -2.74 25.30 27.07
C ARG A 183 -2.32 25.07 25.62
N ARG A 184 -1.03 25.19 25.36
CA ARG A 184 -0.45 25.05 24.02
C ARG A 184 -0.66 23.65 23.46
N GLU A 185 -0.61 22.66 24.33
CA GLU A 185 -0.86 21.25 24.05
C GLU A 185 -2.29 21.04 23.58
N THR A 186 -3.27 21.67 24.24
CA THR A 186 -4.69 21.60 23.86
C THR A 186 -4.94 22.25 22.51
N LYS A 187 -4.36 23.44 22.27
CA LYS A 187 -4.43 24.13 20.97
C LYS A 187 -3.81 23.29 19.85
N LEU A 188 -2.65 22.69 20.10
CA LEU A 188 -1.99 21.83 19.12
C LEU A 188 -2.80 20.55 18.84
N ALA A 189 -3.41 19.96 19.87
CA ALA A 189 -4.30 18.82 19.70
C ALA A 189 -5.54 19.18 18.87
N GLN A 190 -6.10 20.39 19.05
CA GLN A 190 -7.19 20.90 18.21
C GLN A 190 -6.76 21.10 16.75
N VAL A 191 -5.58 21.68 16.50
CA VAL A 191 -5.04 21.81 15.13
C VAL A 191 -4.83 20.43 14.50
N ARG A 192 -4.23 19.49 15.24
CA ARG A 192 -4.05 18.10 14.79
C ARG A 192 -5.38 17.45 14.41
N LYS A 193 -6.41 17.63 15.25
CA LYS A 193 -7.75 17.10 14.99
C LYS A 193 -8.35 17.72 13.71
N ALA A 194 -8.31 19.05 13.59
CA ALA A 194 -8.88 19.77 12.44
C ALA A 194 -8.20 19.46 11.10
N VAL A 195 -6.93 19.01 11.11
CA VAL A 195 -6.19 18.64 9.89
C VAL A 195 -6.39 17.17 9.51
N LEU A 196 -6.74 16.31 10.48
CA LEU A 196 -6.95 14.87 10.26
C LEU A 196 -8.42 14.50 10.01
N GLU A 197 -9.36 15.35 10.42
CA GLU A 197 -10.80 15.26 10.08
C GLU A 197 -11.08 15.72 8.65
#